data_AF-X1EW24-F1
#
_entry.id   AF-X1EW24-F1
#
_cell.length_a   1.000
_cell.length_b   1.000
_cell.length_c   1.000
_cell.angle_alpha   90.00
_cell.angle_beta   90.00
_cell.angle_gamma   90.00
#
_symmetry.space_group_name_H-M   'P 1'
#
loop_
_entity.id
_entity.type
_entity.pdbx_description
1 polymer ?
#
loop_
_entity_poly.entity_id
_entity_poly.type
_entity_poly.pdbx_seq_one_letter_code
_entity_poly.pdbx_strand_id
1 'polypeptide(L)' 'MTSVETPNWVRDAIFYQIFPDRFARSKLVPKPSNLELWNSPPTVNGFKGGDLLAWSSIWIIYSIWG' A
#
# COMPACT_ATOMS: atom_id res chain seq x y z
N MET A 1 -21.26 6.50 -31.10
CA MET A 1 -20.28 5.87 -30.19
C MET A 1 -19.42 6.99 -29.62
N THR A 2 -19.40 7.17 -28.30
CA THR A 2 -18.59 8.21 -27.66
C THR A 2 -17.14 7.74 -27.59
N SER A 3 -16.22 8.56 -28.10
CA SER A 3 -14.77 8.32 -27.99
C SER A 3 -14.34 8.39 -26.52
N VAL A 4 -13.53 7.42 -26.08
CA VAL A 4 -12.91 7.47 -24.76
C VAL A 4 -11.66 8.34 -24.87
N GLU A 5 -11.73 9.56 -24.36
CA GLU A 5 -10.60 10.48 -24.23
C GLU A 5 -9.85 10.14 -22.92
N THR A 6 -8.54 9.87 -23.02
CA THR A 6 -7.68 9.63 -21.85
C THR A 6 -6.69 10.77 -21.66
N PRO A 7 -6.32 11.12 -20.40
CA PRO A 7 -5.37 12.20 -20.16
C PRO A 7 -3.98 11.90 -20.74
N ASN A 8 -3.35 12.91 -21.36
CA ASN A 8 -2.05 12.73 -22.03
C ASN A 8 -0.94 12.21 -21.08
N TRP A 9 -0.93 12.63 -19.81
CA TRP A 9 0.09 12.22 -18.84
C TRP A 9 0.08 10.72 -18.54
N VAL A 10 -1.03 10.02 -18.79
CA VAL A 10 -1.13 8.57 -18.57
C VAL A 10 -0.16 7.80 -19.46
N ARG A 11 0.16 8.33 -20.65
CA ARG A 11 1.10 7.70 -21.60
C ARG A 11 2.53 7.64 -21.08
N ASP A 12 2.89 8.63 -20.25
CA ASP A 12 4.23 8.77 -19.69
C ASP A 12 4.31 8.27 -18.23
N ALA A 13 3.18 7.86 -17.65
CA ALA A 13 3.11 7.41 -16.27
C ALA A 13 3.57 5.96 -16.11
N ILE A 14 4.35 5.71 -15.06
CA ILE A 14 4.69 4.35 -14.60
C ILE A 14 3.82 4.02 -13.40
N PHE A 15 3.00 2.97 -13.54
CA PHE A 15 2.06 2.55 -12.50
C PHE A 15 2.67 1.49 -11.59
N TYR A 16 2.47 1.67 -10.28
CA TYR A 16 2.76 0.67 -9.27
C TYR A 16 1.46 0.30 -8.55
N GLN A 17 1.03 -0.94 -8.71
CA GLN A 17 -0.09 -1.47 -7.96
C GLN A 17 0.40 -1.94 -6.58
N ILE A 18 -0.18 -1.36 -5.53
CA ILE A 18 0.16 -1.70 -4.14
C ILE A 18 -1.04 -2.39 -3.50
N PHE A 19 -0.78 -3.52 -2.82
CA PHE A 19 -1.76 -4.17 -1.95
C PHE A 19 -1.51 -3.75 -0.48
N PRO A 20 -2.34 -2.87 0.10
CA PRO A 20 -2.02 -2.20 1.37
C PRO A 20 -1.75 -3.14 2.53
N ASP A 21 -2.49 -4.25 2.64
CA ASP A 21 -2.37 -5.22 3.73
C ASP A 21 -0.94 -5.79 3.87
N ARG A 22 -0.21 -5.88 2.75
CA ARG A 22 1.12 -6.50 2.67
C ARG A 22 2.25 -5.49 2.46
N PHE A 23 1.92 -4.21 2.31
CA PHE A 23 2.91 -3.19 1.94
C PHE A 23 3.63 -2.63 3.17
N ALA A 24 2.87 -2.11 4.14
CA ALA A 24 3.45 -1.53 5.35
C ALA A 24 2.45 -1.56 6.51
N ARG A 25 2.96 -1.68 7.73
CA ARG A 25 2.17 -1.73 8.97
C ARG A 25 2.65 -0.65 9.94
N SER A 26 1.73 0.21 10.38
CA SER A 26 1.99 1.23 11.39
C SER A 26 1.69 0.70 12.79
N LYS A 27 2.39 1.26 13.79
CA LYS A 27 2.11 1.02 15.22
C LYS A 27 0.97 1.88 15.76
N LEU A 28 0.56 2.91 15.00
CA LEU A 28 -0.41 3.92 15.43
C LEU A 28 -1.86 3.45 15.27
N VAL A 29 -2.11 2.47 14.40
CA VAL A 29 -3.44 1.91 14.17
C VAL A 29 -3.60 0.64 15.01
N PRO A 30 -4.58 0.57 15.94
CA PRO A 30 -4.90 -0.65 16.66
C PRO A 30 -5.20 -1.81 15.71
N LYS A 31 -4.66 -2.99 16.01
CA LYS A 31 -4.78 -4.16 15.13
C LYS A 31 -5.71 -5.20 15.74
N PRO A 32 -6.59 -5.82 14.93
CA PRO A 32 -7.41 -6.92 15.42
C PRO A 32 -6.53 -8.14 15.74
N SER A 33 -7.04 -9.04 16.58
CA SER A 33 -6.29 -10.18 17.11
C SER A 33 -6.12 -11.34 16.12
N ASN A 34 -6.89 -11.36 15.03
CA ASN A 34 -6.93 -12.43 14.04
C ASN A 34 -6.00 -12.22 12.82
N LEU A 35 -4.88 -11.53 13.03
CA LEU A 35 -3.90 -11.29 11.97
C LEU A 35 -2.83 -12.38 11.95
N GLU A 36 -2.40 -12.73 10.75
CA GLU A 36 -1.21 -13.55 10.57
C GLU A 36 0.07 -12.78 10.91
N LEU A 37 1.12 -13.52 11.24
CA LEU A 37 2.45 -12.97 11.41
C LEU A 37 2.91 -12.30 10.11
N TRP A 38 3.62 -11.17 10.22
CA TRP A 38 4.07 -10.42 9.05
C TRP A 38 4.91 -11.27 8.08
N ASN A 39 5.77 -12.13 8.63
CA ASN A 39 6.66 -13.01 7.87
C ASN A 39 6.05 -14.39 7.50
N SER A 40 4.75 -14.63 7.76
CA SER A 40 4.10 -15.89 7.32
C SER A 40 4.01 -15.97 5.79
N PRO A 41 4.01 -17.18 5.20
CA PRO A 41 3.63 -17.36 3.80
C PRO A 41 2.24 -16.76 3.52
N PRO A 42 2.00 -16.18 2.34
CA PRO A 42 0.70 -15.61 1.99
C PRO A 42 -0.36 -16.70 1.91
N THR A 43 -1.43 -16.58 2.70
CA THR A 43 -2.63 -17.38 2.55
C THR A 43 -3.72 -16.57 1.82
N VAL A 44 -4.70 -17.27 1.24
CA VAL A 44 -5.80 -16.63 0.47
C VAL A 44 -6.65 -15.72 1.36
N ASN A 45 -6.89 -16.12 2.61
CA ASN A 45 -7.77 -15.42 3.54
C ASN A 45 -7.03 -14.80 4.74
N GLY A 46 -5.70 -14.78 4.70
CA GLY A 46 -4.86 -14.27 5.79
C GLY A 46 -4.60 -12.78 5.66
N PHE A 47 -4.90 -12.03 6.72
CA PHE A 47 -4.62 -10.61 6.81
C PHE A 47 -3.36 -10.37 7.64
N LYS A 48 -2.46 -9.48 7.18
CA LYS A 48 -1.25 -9.09 7.93
C LYS A 48 -1.40 -7.76 8.66
N GLY A 49 -2.47 -7.02 8.36
CA GLY A 49 -2.86 -5.79 9.02
C GLY A 49 -2.10 -4.56 8.55
N GLY A 50 -1.69 -4.54 7.27
CA GLY A 50 -1.16 -3.33 6.65
C GLY A 50 -2.19 -2.22 6.56
N ASP A 51 -1.74 -0.97 6.55
CA ASP A 51 -2.60 0.21 6.64
C ASP A 51 -2.04 1.40 5.86
N LEU A 52 -2.94 2.32 5.48
CA LEU A 52 -2.57 3.50 4.68
C LEU A 52 -1.77 4.55 5.48
N LEU A 53 -1.88 4.57 6.82
CA LEU A 53 -1.07 5.44 7.68
C LEU A 53 0.41 5.04 7.65
N ALA A 54 0.69 3.75 7.48
CA ALA A 54 2.06 3.29 7.22
C ALA A 54 2.62 3.85 5.91
N TRP A 55 1.76 4.20 4.95
CA TRP A 55 2.16 4.78 3.66
C TRP A 55 2.71 6.21 3.82
N SER A 56 2.08 7.03 4.66
CA SER A 56 2.61 8.38 4.95
C SER A 56 3.94 8.35 5.71
N SER A 57 4.20 7.27 6.45
CA SER A 57 5.47 7.09 7.16
C SER A 57 6.66 6.83 6.21
N ILE A 58 6.41 6.26 5.03
CA ILE A 58 7.46 6.04 4.02
C ILE A 58 7.93 7.38 3.45
N TRP A 59 7.03 8.33 3.23
CA TRP A 59 7.37 9.69 2.81
C TRP A 59 8.28 10.39 3.81
N ILE A 60 8.01 10.23 5.10
CA ILE A 60 8.85 10.78 6.17
C ILE A 60 10.28 10.24 6.08
N ILE A 61 10.47 8.93 5.84
CA ILE A 61 11.81 8.34 5.74
C ILE A 61 12.61 8.96 4.58
N TYR A 62 11.99 9.18 3.42
CA TYR A 62 12.65 9.83 2.28
C TYR A 62 12.95 11.31 2.52
N SER A 63 12.14 12.02 3.32
CA SER A 63 12.37 13.43 3.65
C SER A 63 13.48 13.67 4.68
N ILE A 64 13.81 12.68 5.52
CA ILE A 64 14.89 12.81 6.54
C ILE A 64 16.26 12.47 5.94
N TRP A 65 16.30 11.78 4.79
CA TRP A 65 17.52 11.41 4.07
C TRP A 65 17.84 12.32 2.87
N GLY A 66 17.08 13.40 2.67
CA GLY A 66 17.28 14.41 1.62
C GLY A 66 17.97 15.67 2.12
#